data_AF-A0A9D4BWT8-F1
#
_entry.id   AF-A0A9D4BWT8-F1
#
_cell.length_a   1.000
_cell.length_b   1.000
_cell.length_c   1.000
_cell.angle_alpha   90.00
_cell.angle_beta   90.00
_cell.angle_gamma   90.00
#
_symmetry.space_group_name_H-M   'P 1'
#
loop_
_entity.id
_entity.type
_entity.pdbx_description
1 polymer ?
#
loop_
_entity_poly.entity_id
_entity_poly.type
_entity_poly.pdbx_seq_one_letter_code
_entity_poly.pdbx_strand_id
1 'polypeptide(L)' 'MIYGLGGSLKVNNFLSALDMKEVDPENLKLMENRAGEIIEAVAKETAKDAGQEKMASETSSL' A
#
# COMPACT_ATOMS: atom_id res chain seq x y z
N MET A 1 -2.76 -8.97 11.69
CA MET A 1 -1.51 -8.59 11.02
C MET A 1 -1.40 -9.46 9.77
N ILE A 2 -1.50 -8.88 8.58
CA ILE A 2 -1.20 -9.63 7.36
C ILE A 2 0.29 -9.91 7.41
N TYR A 3 0.68 -11.13 7.76
CA TYR A 3 2.07 -11.55 7.64
C TYR A 3 2.37 -11.65 6.15
N GLY A 4 2.92 -10.58 5.59
CA GLY A 4 3.30 -10.51 4.18
C GLY A 4 4.31 -11.61 3.88
N LEU A 5 3.88 -12.63 3.11
CA LEU A 5 4.75 -13.67 2.59
C LEU A 5 5.80 -13.03 1.66
N GLY A 6 6.96 -12.68 2.23
CA GLY A 6 8.19 -12.34 1.52
C GLY A 6 8.29 -10.91 0.96
N GLY A 7 7.62 -9.92 1.55
CA GLY A 7 7.69 -8.52 1.06
C GLY A 7 9.10 -7.93 1.03
N SER A 8 9.83 -8.04 2.14
CA SER A 8 11.21 -7.54 2.29
C SER A 8 12.21 -8.25 1.36
N LEU A 9 12.08 -9.58 1.23
CA LEU A 9 12.91 -10.39 0.31
C LEU A 9 12.74 -9.97 -1.15
N LYS A 10 11.52 -9.59 -1.57
CA LYS A 10 11.26 -9.13 -2.94
C LYS A 10 11.96 -7.80 -3.25
N VAL A 11 12.08 -6.90 -2.28
CA VAL A 11 12.75 -5.61 -2.46
C VAL A 11 14.25 -5.81 -2.68
N ASN A 12 14.93 -6.58 -1.84
CA ASN A 12 16.35 -6.84 -2.03
C ASN A 12 16.63 -7.67 -3.29
N ASN A 13 15.77 -8.62 -3.64
CA ASN A 13 15.89 -9.35 -4.91
C ASN A 13 15.77 -8.42 -6.12
N PHE A 14 14.88 -7.42 -6.06
CA PHE A 14 14.75 -6.41 -7.11
C PHE A 14 15.98 -5.50 -7.20
N LEU A 15 16.49 -5.02 -6.06
CA LEU A 15 17.70 -4.19 -6.01
C LEU A 15 18.93 -4.96 -6.53
N SER A 16 19.07 -6.22 -6.15
CA SER A 16 20.14 -7.11 -6.61
C SER A 16 20.09 -7.31 -8.13
N ALA A 17 18.89 -7.47 -8.72
CA ALA A 17 18.72 -7.58 -10.17
C ALA A 17 19.14 -6.30 -10.93
N LEU A 18 19.20 -5.15 -10.25
CA LEU A 18 19.63 -3.87 -10.79
C LEU A 18 21.11 -3.54 -10.46
N ASP A 19 21.85 -4.49 -9.88
CA ASP A 19 23.21 -4.29 -9.36
C ASP A 19 23.29 -3.14 -8.33
N MET A 20 22.20 -2.96 -7.57
CA MET A 20 22.10 -1.93 -6.53
C MET A 20 22.32 -2.55 -5.16
N LYS A 21 22.82 -1.72 -4.23
CA LYS A 21 23.05 -2.13 -2.84
C LYS A 21 21.72 -2.50 -2.17
N GLU A 22 21.71 -3.67 -1.53
CA GLU A 22 20.60 -4.13 -0.70
C GLU A 22 20.35 -3.21 0.51
N VAL A 23 19.10 -3.19 0.96
CA VAL A 23 18.69 -2.47 2.16
C VAL A 23 18.76 -3.41 3.36
N ASP A 24 19.16 -2.90 4.51
CA ASP A 24 19.21 -3.67 5.74
C ASP A 24 17.80 -4.07 6.24
N PRO A 25 17.67 -5.17 6.99
CA PRO A 25 16.38 -5.69 7.43
C PRO A 25 15.53 -4.72 8.26
N GLU A 26 16.16 -3.82 9.03
CA GLU A 26 15.45 -2.85 9.87
C GLU A 26 14.78 -1.78 9.02
N ASN A 27 15.52 -1.22 8.05
CA ASN A 27 14.99 -0.27 7.09
C ASN A 27 13.96 -0.90 6.15
N LEU A 28 14.13 -2.16 5.74
CA LEU A 28 13.12 -2.89 4.98
C LEU A 28 11.80 -3.00 5.74
N LYS A 29 11.85 -3.29 7.04
CA LYS A 29 10.66 -3.37 7.89
C LYS A 29 9.99 -2.00 8.05
N LEU A 30 10.77 -0.94 8.17
CA LEU A 30 10.24 0.43 8.20
C LEU A 30 9.55 0.79 6.87
N MET A 31 10.15 0.43 5.74
CA MET A 31 9.56 0.62 4.41
C MET A 31 8.25 -0.14 4.25
N GLU A 32 8.17 -1.39 4.73
CA GLU A 32 6.95 -2.20 4.70
C GLU A 32 5.82 -1.55 5.51
N ASN A 33 6.12 -1.07 6.72
CA ASN A 33 5.13 -0.38 7.56
C ASN A 33 4.61 0.90 6.88
N ARG A 34 5.52 1.72 6.33
CA ARG A 34 5.14 2.95 5.62
C ARG A 34 4.32 2.67 4.36
N ALA A 35 4.65 1.61 3.63
CA ALA A 35 3.84 1.18 2.49
C ALA A 35 2.42 0.79 2.93
N GLY A 36 2.29 0.09 4.06
CA GLY A 36 1.00 -0.22 4.67
C GLY A 36 0.17 1.03 5.00
N GLU A 37 0.79 2.03 5.63
CA GLU A 37 0.12 3.30 5.95
C GLU A 37 -0.36 4.05 4.69
N ILE A 38 0.45 4.07 3.64
CA ILE A 38 0.08 4.70 2.35
C ILE A 38 -1.10 3.98 1.72
N ILE A 39 -1.06 2.65 1.67
CA ILE A 39 -2.17 1.84 1.13
C ILE A 39 -3.44 2.09 1.94
N GLU A 40 -3.34 2.16 3.26
CA GLU A 40 -4.49 2.44 4.12
C GLU A 40 -5.07 3.84 3.88
N ALA A 41 -4.22 4.85 3.70
CA ALA A 41 -4.65 6.22 3.40
C ALA A 41 -5.40 6.28 2.06
N VAL A 42 -4.85 5.67 1.02
CA VAL A 42 -5.49 5.60 -0.32
C VAL A 42 -6.80 4.81 -0.25
N ALA A 43 -6.84 3.70 0.49
CA ALA A 43 -8.06 2.92 0.66
C ALA A 43 -9.16 3.73 1.38
N LYS A 44 -8.80 4.55 2.38
CA LYS A 44 -9.75 5.44 3.06
C LYS A 44 -10.28 6.53 2.14
N GLU A 45 -9.42 7.14 1.34
CA GLU A 45 -9.81 8.18 0.37
C GLU A 45 -10.75 7.60 -0.70
N THR A 46 -10.35 6.51 -1.35
CA THR A 46 -11.17 5.84 -2.37
C THR A 46 -12.50 5.31 -1.82
N ALA A 47 -12.53 4.78 -0.60
CA ALA A 47 -13.78 4.36 0.04
C ALA A 47 -14.71 5.54 0.35
N LYS A 48 -14.14 6.68 0.76
CA LYS A 48 -14.90 7.91 0.98
C LYS A 48 -15.49 8.43 -0.33
N ASP A 49 -14.69 8.48 -1.39
CA ASP A 49 -15.12 8.96 -2.70
C ASP A 49 -16.22 8.05 -3.27
N ALA A 50 -16.05 6.73 -3.20
CA ALA A 50 -17.07 5.76 -3.62
C ALA A 50 -18.36 5.86 -2.79
N GLY A 51 -18.26 6.20 -1.49
CA GLY A 51 -19.43 6.45 -0.64
C GLY A 51 -20.19 7.71 -1.05
N GLN A 52 -19.47 8.77 -1.42
CA GLN A 52 -20.06 10.02 -1.90
C GLN A 52 -20.70 9.86 -3.30
N GLU A 53 -20.05 9.14 -4.21
CA GLU A 53 -20.63 8.81 -5.52
C GLU A 53 -21.92 8.00 -5.39
N LYS A 54 -21.95 7.01 -4.49
CA LYS A 54 -23.18 6.26 -4.20
C LYS A 54 -24.31 7.16 -3.70
N MET A 55 -24.04 8.01 -2.71
CA MET A 55 -25.04 8.94 -2.19
C MET A 55 -25.56 9.92 -3.26
N ALA A 56 -24.67 10.47 -4.09
CA ALA A 56 -25.06 11.35 -5.19
C ALA A 56 -25.93 10.61 -6.23
N SER A 57 -25.59 9.37 -6.57
CA SER A 57 -26.36 8.55 -7.50
C SER A 57 -27.77 8.21 -6.99
N GLU A 58 -27.92 7.96 -5.69
CA GLU A 58 -29.22 7.65 -5.08
C GLU A 58 -30.12 8.90 -5.01
N THR A 59 -29.55 10.08 -4.72
CA THR A 59 -30.32 11.35 -4.70
C THR A 59 -30.70 11.88 -6.08
N SER A 60 -29.95 11.56 -7.14
CA SER A 60 -30.29 11.94 -8.52
C SER A 60 -31.32 11.00 -9.17
N SER A 61 -31.64 9.88 -8.52
CA SER A 61 -32.60 8.87 -8.98
C SER A 61 -34.01 9.05 -8.39
N LEU A 62 -34.21 10.10 -7.57
CA LEU A 62 -35.46 10.50 -6.93
C LEU A 62 -35.99 11.79 -7.57
#